data_AF-A0A434IGA4-F1
#
_entry.id   AF-A0A434IGA4-F1
#
_cell.length_a   1.000
_cell.length_b   1.000
_cell.length_c   1.000
_cell.angle_alpha   90.00
_cell.angle_beta   90.00
_cell.angle_gamma   90.00
#
_symmetry.space_group_name_H-M   'P 1'
#
loop_
_entity.id
_entity.type
_entity.pdbx_description
1 polymer ?
#
loop_
_entity_poly.entity_id
_entity_poly.type
_entity_poly.pdbx_seq_one_letter_code
_entity_poly.pdbx_strand_id
1 'polypeptide(L)'
;MALDIVAQDIIIDETIGFTDDDIDPSGNTNTTLQYLLGLGTALEVAFKADFVQATGDPGEIITSIVLTQNLDGDPFSTTDGVLTDIRTVDGNYVWLFQDSTDPNVVIGVIGTDDPTFEPDEGGALAFSFGLGPTSSTNADLYLVEYVPLRHPLGGDSNPDDRIDLTDMVFASIEGTSEISFSGQDAAPGNHDFYLINSPDDASKQLLVIGLNGGTANVSKQGFGVDNQSINPGETLQVDFVTGGDLNAGTASQIQYDNHIETITEAGFTINQITPSTFDKRVDITITTSNNTGNDQGTNFFDGTATNPVDIVSIKLTGESGLAATITADGDYVTASGTIHVSGLTGTGNAVTITGLDNITTVDITTASPMDRLAITGVDANEGLDITEFHFSATTTNAHTEEVGSLINFDDDGPTVTADGTVSPLITDDTDIPDTASASFAPVFSVDAGADGLDGVTYALDVKSPGVDS
;
A
#
# COMPACT_ATOMS: atom_id res chain seq x y z
N MET A 1 -7.71 11.86 -4.85
CA MET A 1 -6.70 10.80 -4.77
C MET A 1 -5.34 11.39 -5.03
N ALA A 2 -4.75 11.94 -3.98
CA ALA A 2 -3.32 12.24 -3.93
C ALA A 2 -2.87 11.84 -2.53
N LEU A 3 -2.10 10.75 -2.48
CA LEU A 3 -1.42 10.32 -1.27
C LEU A 3 0.05 10.63 -1.48
N ASP A 4 0.67 11.40 -0.61
CA ASP A 4 2.11 11.66 -0.72
C ASP A 4 2.87 10.57 0.04
N ILE A 5 3.94 10.06 -0.55
CA ILE A 5 4.94 9.22 0.13
C ILE A 5 6.18 10.08 0.34
N VAL A 6 6.64 10.18 1.58
CA VAL A 6 7.92 10.81 1.92
C VAL A 6 8.90 9.72 2.30
N ALA A 7 9.99 9.59 1.53
CA ALA A 7 11.03 8.62 1.79
C ALA A 7 12.36 9.25 2.24
N GLN A 8 13.23 8.47 2.88
CA GLN A 8 14.53 8.90 3.41
C GLN A 8 15.63 7.95 2.96
N ASP A 9 16.87 8.43 2.83
CA ASP A 9 18.02 7.59 2.49
C ASP A 9 18.29 6.52 3.56
N ILE A 10 18.63 5.31 3.12
CA ILE A 10 19.34 4.29 3.88
C ILE A 10 20.67 3.99 3.18
N ILE A 11 21.74 3.84 3.94
CA ILE A 11 23.08 3.55 3.43
C ILE A 11 23.66 2.39 4.22
N ILE A 12 24.09 1.33 3.52
CA ILE A 12 25.12 0.41 4.01
C ILE A 12 26.47 0.96 3.54
N ASP A 13 27.44 1.05 4.45
CA ASP A 13 28.82 1.41 4.13
C ASP A 13 29.73 0.24 4.51
N GLU A 14 30.41 -0.32 3.49
CA GLU A 14 31.28 -1.51 3.63
C GLU A 14 32.47 -1.28 4.61
N THR A 15 32.66 -0.05 5.09
CA THR A 15 33.76 0.35 5.97
C THR A 15 33.69 -0.33 7.33
N ILE A 16 34.85 -0.83 7.80
CA ILE A 16 34.98 -1.39 9.16
C ILE A 16 34.49 -0.38 10.23
N GLY A 17 33.33 -0.67 10.80
CA GLY A 17 32.75 0.13 11.88
C GLY A 17 31.23 0.15 11.82
N PHE A 18 30.64 1.15 12.48
CA PHE A 18 29.29 1.57 12.20
C PHE A 18 29.38 3.01 11.71
N THR A 19 29.19 3.19 10.43
CA THR A 19 29.11 4.48 9.74
C THR A 19 27.67 4.69 9.28
N ASP A 20 27.31 5.93 8.97
CA ASP A 20 25.98 6.31 8.49
C ASP A 20 24.77 5.65 9.17
N ASP A 21 24.08 4.72 8.49
CA ASP A 21 22.88 4.02 8.97
C ASP A 21 23.19 2.58 9.45
N ASP A 22 24.46 2.16 9.48
CA ASP A 22 24.89 0.85 9.95
C ASP A 22 24.66 0.67 11.45
N ILE A 23 24.27 -0.54 11.83
CA ILE A 23 23.93 -0.88 13.21
C ILE A 23 24.56 -2.19 13.67
N ASP A 24 24.75 -2.32 14.99
CA ASP A 24 24.87 -3.63 15.62
C ASP A 24 23.47 -4.27 15.72
N PRO A 25 23.17 -5.35 14.97
CA PRO A 25 21.87 -6.01 15.07
C PRO A 25 21.69 -6.78 16.40
N SER A 26 22.75 -6.94 17.21
CA SER A 26 22.73 -7.72 18.44
C SER A 26 21.69 -7.22 19.44
N GLY A 27 20.74 -8.09 19.78
CA GLY A 27 19.67 -7.79 20.73
C GLY A 27 18.50 -6.99 20.15
N ASN A 28 18.52 -6.67 18.84
CA ASN A 28 17.37 -6.10 18.17
C ASN A 28 16.22 -7.14 18.11
N THR A 29 15.00 -6.74 18.45
CA THR A 29 13.82 -7.63 18.50
C THR A 29 12.85 -7.41 17.34
N ASN A 30 13.17 -6.55 16.37
CA ASN A 30 12.34 -6.34 15.19
C ASN A 30 12.25 -7.64 14.38
N THR A 31 11.03 -8.04 14.04
CA THR A 31 10.77 -9.33 13.37
C THR A 31 11.25 -9.35 11.93
N THR A 32 11.13 -8.23 11.21
CA THR A 32 11.64 -8.09 9.83
C THR A 32 13.15 -8.24 9.84
N LEU A 33 13.87 -7.51 10.69
CA LEU A 33 15.33 -7.64 10.76
C LEU A 33 15.77 -9.05 11.17
N GLN A 34 15.13 -9.66 12.18
CA GLN A 34 15.44 -11.03 12.57
C GLN A 34 15.17 -12.05 11.46
N TYR A 35 14.17 -11.79 10.62
CA TYR A 35 13.91 -12.59 9.42
C TYR A 35 15.04 -12.45 8.41
N LEU A 36 15.44 -11.22 8.06
CA LEU A 36 16.55 -10.97 7.13
C LEU A 36 17.85 -11.63 7.62
N LEU A 37 18.22 -11.45 8.88
CA LEU A 37 19.39 -12.10 9.49
C LEU A 37 19.33 -13.63 9.49
N GLY A 38 18.15 -14.22 9.30
CA GLY A 38 17.96 -15.67 9.15
C GLY A 38 18.20 -16.19 7.74
N LEU A 39 18.21 -15.32 6.71
CA LEU A 39 18.39 -15.69 5.31
C LEU A 39 19.86 -16.01 4.97
N GLY A 40 20.81 -15.38 5.66
CA GLY A 40 22.23 -15.51 5.39
C GLY A 40 23.12 -15.11 6.56
N THR A 41 24.43 -15.17 6.37
CA THR A 41 25.38 -14.57 7.33
C THR A 41 25.58 -13.12 6.93
N ALA A 42 25.03 -12.19 7.69
CA ALA A 42 25.18 -10.77 7.42
C ALA A 42 26.66 -10.37 7.44
N LEU A 43 27.07 -9.67 6.38
CA LEU A 43 28.28 -8.88 6.36
C LEU A 43 28.00 -7.59 7.12
N GLU A 44 26.96 -6.88 6.69
CA GLU A 44 26.54 -5.57 7.22
C GLU A 44 25.03 -5.43 7.29
N VAL A 45 24.60 -4.47 8.12
CA VAL A 45 23.20 -4.25 8.45
C VAL A 45 22.96 -2.77 8.65
N ALA A 46 22.07 -2.21 7.86
CA ALA A 46 21.58 -0.84 8.03
C ALA A 46 20.12 -0.81 8.47
N PHE A 47 19.76 0.30 9.12
CA PHE A 47 18.40 0.56 9.58
C PHE A 47 18.01 2.02 9.37
N LYS A 48 16.84 2.22 8.76
CA LYS A 48 16.22 3.55 8.66
C LYS A 48 14.82 3.58 9.24
N ALA A 49 14.67 4.32 10.33
CA ALA A 49 13.38 4.60 10.93
C ALA A 49 12.55 5.56 10.05
N ASP A 50 11.24 5.34 10.00
CA ASP A 50 10.31 6.14 9.17
C ASP A 50 10.83 6.29 7.73
N PHE A 51 11.38 5.20 7.17
CA PHE A 51 11.92 5.19 5.81
C PHE A 51 10.88 5.64 4.80
N VAL A 52 9.61 5.23 4.98
CA VAL A 52 8.46 5.73 4.22
C VAL A 52 7.36 6.20 5.16
N GLN A 53 6.74 7.32 4.79
CA GLN A 53 5.55 7.86 5.44
C GLN A 53 4.51 8.24 4.39
N ALA A 54 3.28 7.79 4.60
CA ALA A 54 2.14 8.05 3.74
C ALA A 54 1.07 8.89 4.45
N THR A 55 0.36 9.74 3.72
CA THR A 55 -0.76 10.53 4.26
C THR A 55 -2.01 10.42 3.39
N GLY A 56 -3.15 10.19 4.04
CA GLY A 56 -4.49 10.09 3.43
C GLY A 56 -5.26 11.40 3.39
N ASP A 57 -5.98 11.66 2.30
CA ASP A 57 -7.03 12.69 2.28
C ASP A 57 -8.27 12.22 3.08
N PRO A 58 -9.20 13.13 3.46
CA PRO A 58 -10.45 12.73 4.09
C PRO A 58 -11.25 11.75 3.22
N GLY A 59 -11.62 10.60 3.79
CA GLY A 59 -12.32 9.53 3.06
C GLY A 59 -11.39 8.46 2.48
N GLU A 60 -10.07 8.64 2.61
CA GLU A 60 -9.06 7.63 2.26
C GLU A 60 -8.48 7.01 3.54
N ILE A 61 -8.34 5.69 3.54
CA ILE A 61 -7.73 4.92 4.63
C ILE A 61 -6.58 4.13 4.04
N ILE A 62 -5.37 4.43 4.47
CA ILE A 62 -4.18 3.67 4.10
C ILE A 62 -4.16 2.38 4.93
N THR A 63 -4.07 1.23 4.26
CA THR A 63 -4.00 -0.09 4.90
C THR A 63 -2.57 -0.60 5.03
N SER A 64 -1.70 -0.28 4.06
CA SER A 64 -0.32 -0.76 4.00
C SER A 64 0.53 0.07 3.03
N ILE A 65 1.85 -0.03 3.21
CA ILE A 65 2.85 0.40 2.23
C ILE A 65 3.65 -0.84 1.87
N VAL A 66 3.81 -1.10 0.57
CA VAL A 66 4.48 -2.29 0.03
C VAL A 66 5.58 -1.91 -0.95
N LEU A 67 6.56 -2.79 -1.13
CA LEU A 67 7.62 -2.61 -2.13
C LEU A 67 7.18 -3.20 -3.47
N THR A 68 7.34 -2.43 -4.54
CA THR A 68 6.93 -2.78 -5.91
C THR A 68 8.08 -2.61 -6.89
N GLN A 69 8.02 -3.32 -8.01
CA GLN A 69 9.09 -3.34 -9.01
C GLN A 69 9.00 -2.21 -10.04
N ASN A 70 7.91 -1.45 -10.03
CA ASN A 70 7.68 -0.34 -10.96
C ASN A 70 6.70 0.69 -10.40
N LEU A 71 6.56 1.81 -11.14
CA LEU A 71 5.68 2.92 -10.81
C LEU A 71 4.18 2.58 -10.91
N ASP A 72 3.81 1.56 -11.68
CA ASP A 72 2.42 1.10 -11.78
C ASP A 72 1.97 0.35 -10.51
N GLY A 73 2.90 0.06 -9.59
CA GLY A 73 2.63 -0.63 -8.34
C GLY A 73 2.58 -2.16 -8.50
N ASP A 74 3.21 -2.70 -9.54
CA ASP A 74 3.28 -4.16 -9.70
C ASP A 74 4.18 -4.76 -8.62
N PRO A 75 3.75 -5.83 -7.93
CA PRO A 75 4.59 -6.50 -6.94
C PRO A 75 5.80 -7.16 -7.61
N PHE A 76 6.90 -7.28 -6.86
CA PHE A 76 7.98 -8.19 -7.26
C PHE A 76 7.44 -9.63 -7.37
N SER A 77 7.94 -10.39 -8.34
CA SER A 77 7.56 -11.80 -8.49
C SER A 77 8.33 -12.67 -7.49
N THR A 78 7.70 -13.75 -7.04
CA THR A 78 8.37 -14.81 -6.27
C THR A 78 9.14 -15.80 -7.15
N THR A 79 8.99 -15.71 -8.49
CA THR A 79 9.58 -16.68 -9.44
C THR A 79 10.19 -16.08 -10.69
N ASP A 80 9.87 -14.82 -11.03
CA ASP A 80 10.37 -14.13 -12.22
C ASP A 80 11.04 -12.81 -11.79
N GLY A 81 12.34 -12.86 -11.53
CA GLY A 81 13.12 -11.79 -10.94
C GLY A 81 13.37 -10.61 -11.88
N VAL A 82 13.71 -9.48 -11.27
CA VAL A 82 14.11 -8.25 -11.98
C VAL A 82 15.63 -8.13 -11.96
N LEU A 83 16.24 -8.15 -13.14
CA LEU A 83 17.69 -7.95 -13.28
C LEU A 83 18.09 -6.54 -12.83
N THR A 84 19.10 -6.45 -11.98
CA THR A 84 19.76 -5.17 -11.62
C THR A 84 21.08 -4.99 -12.38
N ASP A 85 21.63 -3.78 -12.36
CA ASP A 85 23.01 -3.53 -12.79
C ASP A 85 24.04 -3.81 -11.69
N ILE A 86 23.60 -4.11 -10.46
CA ILE A 86 24.47 -4.47 -9.35
C ILE A 86 25.13 -5.82 -9.63
N ARG A 87 26.42 -5.90 -9.27
CA ARG A 87 27.21 -7.12 -9.36
C ARG A 87 27.93 -7.38 -8.06
N THR A 88 28.14 -8.65 -7.77
CA THR A 88 29.13 -9.09 -6.79
C THR A 88 30.55 -8.85 -7.30
N VAL A 89 31.54 -8.84 -6.39
CA VAL A 89 32.98 -8.73 -6.72
C VAL A 89 33.46 -9.75 -7.74
N ASP A 90 32.88 -10.95 -7.73
CA ASP A 90 33.19 -12.03 -8.69
C ASP A 90 32.58 -11.78 -10.09
N GLY A 91 31.83 -10.69 -10.26
CA GLY A 91 31.27 -10.23 -11.54
C GLY A 91 29.89 -10.77 -11.87
N ASN A 92 29.25 -11.52 -10.96
CA ASN A 92 27.90 -12.06 -11.15
C ASN A 92 26.83 -11.00 -10.89
N TYR A 93 25.81 -10.95 -11.74
CA TYR A 93 24.66 -10.05 -11.61
C TYR A 93 23.73 -10.43 -10.46
N VAL A 94 23.06 -9.43 -9.88
CA VAL A 94 22.04 -9.62 -8.85
C VAL A 94 20.64 -9.41 -9.43
N TRP A 95 19.69 -10.25 -9.03
CA TRP A 95 18.29 -10.21 -9.44
C TRP A 95 17.38 -10.02 -8.23
N LEU A 96 16.37 -9.16 -8.32
CA LEU A 96 15.41 -8.90 -7.25
C LEU A 96 14.19 -9.80 -7.37
N PHE A 97 13.82 -10.44 -6.26
CA PHE A 97 12.60 -11.23 -6.12
C PHE A 97 11.84 -10.81 -4.86
N GLN A 98 10.52 -11.04 -4.84
CA GLN A 98 9.79 -11.10 -3.58
C GLN A 98 10.17 -12.40 -2.87
N ASP A 99 10.45 -12.31 -1.57
CA ASP A 99 10.66 -13.50 -0.76
C ASP A 99 9.38 -14.36 -0.71
N SER A 100 9.54 -15.66 -0.95
CA SER A 100 8.40 -16.59 -1.03
C SER A 100 7.65 -16.82 0.28
N THR A 101 8.20 -16.39 1.42
CA THR A 101 7.65 -16.61 2.75
C THR A 101 7.29 -15.32 3.50
N ASP A 102 7.87 -14.18 3.13
CA ASP A 102 7.49 -12.85 3.62
C ASP A 102 7.27 -11.85 2.46
N PRO A 103 6.01 -11.44 2.19
CA PRO A 103 5.71 -10.56 1.07
C PRO A 103 6.26 -9.13 1.22
N ASN A 104 6.73 -8.74 2.41
CA ASN A 104 7.32 -7.42 2.65
C ASN A 104 8.84 -7.38 2.42
N VAL A 105 9.43 -8.52 2.06
CA VAL A 105 10.87 -8.68 1.86
C VAL A 105 11.19 -8.84 0.38
N VAL A 106 12.18 -8.09 -0.07
CA VAL A 106 12.80 -8.24 -1.38
C VAL A 106 14.20 -8.80 -1.17
N ILE A 107 14.54 -9.83 -1.95
CA ILE A 107 15.84 -10.51 -1.91
C ILE A 107 16.61 -10.25 -3.20
N GLY A 108 17.89 -9.90 -3.07
CA GLY A 108 18.84 -9.79 -4.17
C GLY A 108 19.58 -11.12 -4.34
N VAL A 109 19.17 -11.93 -5.31
CA VAL A 109 19.73 -13.27 -5.56
C VAL A 109 20.88 -13.18 -6.56
N ILE A 110 22.00 -13.84 -6.24
CA ILE A 110 23.20 -13.89 -7.08
C ILE A 110 22.96 -14.83 -8.27
N GLY A 111 23.04 -14.25 -9.46
CA GLY A 111 23.00 -14.94 -10.75
C GLY A 111 24.39 -15.33 -11.27
N THR A 112 24.57 -15.19 -12.57
CA THR A 112 25.84 -15.46 -13.26
C THR A 112 26.44 -14.18 -13.84
N ASP A 113 27.60 -14.28 -14.47
CA ASP A 113 28.20 -13.18 -15.24
C ASP A 113 27.46 -12.89 -16.57
N ASP A 114 26.54 -13.76 -16.97
CA ASP A 114 25.62 -13.56 -18.10
C ASP A 114 24.23 -13.10 -17.60
N PRO A 115 23.84 -11.84 -17.89
CA PRO A 115 22.58 -11.25 -17.41
C PRO A 115 21.35 -11.80 -18.14
N THR A 116 21.51 -12.74 -19.08
CA THR A 116 20.39 -13.40 -19.76
C THR A 116 19.94 -14.69 -19.08
N PHE A 117 20.66 -15.14 -18.05
CA PHE A 117 20.32 -16.30 -17.23
C PHE A 117 19.91 -15.86 -15.83
N GLU A 118 18.60 -15.89 -15.60
CA GLU A 118 18.00 -15.68 -14.29
C GLU A 118 18.40 -16.81 -13.31
N PRO A 119 18.74 -16.49 -12.04
CA PRO A 119 19.00 -17.48 -11.00
C PRO A 119 17.72 -18.20 -10.52
N ASP A 120 17.92 -19.29 -9.78
CA ASP A 120 16.88 -19.90 -8.95
C ASP A 120 16.59 -18.97 -7.76
N GLU A 121 15.32 -18.69 -7.47
CA GLU A 121 14.87 -17.79 -6.40
C GLU A 121 15.37 -18.19 -5.00
N GLY A 122 15.70 -19.48 -4.79
CA GLY A 122 16.31 -20.00 -3.56
C GLY A 122 17.83 -19.95 -3.53
N GLY A 123 18.45 -19.22 -4.46
CA GLY A 123 19.89 -19.10 -4.65
C GLY A 123 20.63 -18.39 -3.52
N ALA A 124 21.94 -18.23 -3.69
CA ALA A 124 22.75 -17.44 -2.76
C ALA A 124 22.35 -15.95 -2.85
N LEU A 125 22.30 -15.26 -1.72
CA LEU A 125 21.90 -13.86 -1.66
C LEU A 125 23.10 -12.92 -1.65
N ALA A 126 22.97 -11.80 -2.34
CA ALA A 126 23.89 -10.67 -2.25
C ALA A 126 23.46 -9.72 -1.13
N PHE A 127 22.18 -9.35 -1.11
CA PHE A 127 21.56 -8.52 -0.08
C PHE A 127 20.08 -8.86 0.05
N SER A 128 19.42 -8.32 1.07
CA SER A 128 17.96 -8.35 1.22
C SER A 128 17.50 -7.12 1.98
N PHE A 129 16.31 -6.63 1.68
CA PHE A 129 15.69 -5.54 2.42
C PHE A 129 14.20 -5.78 2.59
N GLY A 130 13.63 -5.16 3.61
CA GLY A 130 12.20 -5.28 3.85
C GLY A 130 11.65 -4.14 4.69
N LEU A 131 10.41 -3.77 4.37
CA LEU A 131 9.67 -2.81 5.19
C LEU A 131 9.24 -3.48 6.49
N GLY A 132 9.51 -2.83 7.61
CA GLY A 132 8.98 -3.15 8.92
C GLY A 132 7.87 -2.15 9.30
N PRO A 133 6.58 -2.48 9.08
CA PRO A 133 5.50 -1.53 9.36
C PRO A 133 5.45 -1.16 10.84
N THR A 134 5.50 0.14 11.14
CA THR A 134 5.29 0.67 12.50
C THR A 134 3.84 1.14 12.69
N SER A 135 3.16 1.44 11.58
CA SER A 135 1.71 1.64 11.43
C SER A 135 1.28 1.27 10.01
N SER A 136 0.02 1.51 9.62
CA SER A 136 -0.37 1.39 8.21
C SER A 136 0.21 2.51 7.32
N THR A 137 0.60 3.64 7.92
CA THR A 137 1.09 4.84 7.22
C THR A 137 2.58 5.04 7.31
N ASN A 138 3.29 4.24 8.11
CA ASN A 138 4.71 4.39 8.37
C ASN A 138 5.37 3.01 8.35
N ALA A 139 6.51 2.91 7.69
CA ALA A 139 7.36 1.74 7.76
C ALA A 139 8.83 2.14 7.89
N ASP A 140 9.54 1.39 8.73
CA ASP A 140 10.99 1.42 8.78
C ASP A 140 11.54 0.53 7.65
N LEU A 141 12.76 0.79 7.19
CA LEU A 141 13.47 -0.09 6.27
C LEU A 141 14.66 -0.74 6.97
N TYR A 142 14.78 -2.05 6.75
CA TYR A 142 15.94 -2.84 7.17
C TYR A 142 16.62 -3.36 5.91
N LEU A 143 17.94 -3.22 5.86
CA LEU A 143 18.78 -3.67 4.76
C LEU A 143 19.91 -4.54 5.34
N VAL A 144 20.16 -5.68 4.71
CA VAL A 144 21.23 -6.61 5.10
C VAL A 144 22.00 -6.99 3.85
N GLU A 145 23.31 -6.83 3.91
CA GLU A 145 24.23 -7.32 2.89
C GLU A 145 24.88 -8.62 3.34
N TYR A 146 25.11 -9.55 2.41
CA TYR A 146 25.67 -10.88 2.67
C TYR A 146 27.00 -11.14 1.97
N VAL A 147 27.28 -10.44 0.87
CA VAL A 147 28.54 -10.55 0.13
C VAL A 147 28.94 -9.16 -0.39
N PRO A 148 30.24 -8.86 -0.46
CA PRO A 148 30.72 -7.59 -0.99
C PRO A 148 30.22 -7.35 -2.42
N LEU A 149 29.84 -6.11 -2.69
CA LEU A 149 29.39 -5.68 -4.01
C LEU A 149 30.56 -5.08 -4.80
N ARG A 150 30.37 -4.95 -6.12
CA ARG A 150 31.37 -4.38 -7.01
C ARG A 150 30.98 -2.96 -7.37
N HIS A 151 31.85 -2.01 -7.03
CA HIS A 151 31.62 -0.60 -7.33
C HIS A 151 32.29 -0.17 -8.66
N PRO A 152 31.59 0.61 -9.51
CA PRO A 152 32.01 0.88 -10.89
C PRO A 152 33.17 1.87 -11.08
N LEU A 153 33.46 2.75 -10.12
CA LEU A 153 34.48 3.80 -10.16
C LEU A 153 35.64 3.48 -9.21
N GLY A 154 36.40 2.42 -9.52
CA GLY A 154 37.71 2.21 -8.89
C GLY A 154 38.65 3.38 -9.18
N GLY A 155 38.78 4.31 -8.23
CA GLY A 155 39.65 5.48 -8.39
C GLY A 155 39.55 6.50 -7.26
N ASP A 156 40.72 7.00 -6.89
CA ASP A 156 41.14 8.01 -5.91
C ASP A 156 40.42 9.38 -5.93
N SER A 157 39.27 9.49 -6.59
CA SER A 157 38.42 10.69 -6.64
C SER A 157 37.10 10.60 -5.88
N ASN A 158 36.66 9.42 -5.43
CA ASN A 158 35.52 9.28 -4.51
C ASN A 158 35.75 8.06 -3.60
N PRO A 159 36.00 8.23 -2.29
CA PRO A 159 36.13 7.10 -1.36
C PRO A 159 34.81 6.35 -1.17
N ASP A 160 33.66 7.00 -1.41
CA ASP A 160 32.33 6.41 -1.25
C ASP A 160 31.70 6.27 -2.66
N ASP A 161 32.22 5.34 -3.48
CA ASP A 161 31.56 5.03 -4.75
C ASP A 161 30.23 4.36 -4.45
N ARG A 162 29.14 4.98 -4.90
CA ARG A 162 27.80 4.60 -4.51
C ARG A 162 27.12 3.82 -5.60
N ILE A 163 26.57 2.68 -5.23
CA ILE A 163 25.58 1.97 -6.04
C ILE A 163 24.24 1.97 -5.32
N ASP A 164 23.16 1.98 -6.09
CA ASP A 164 21.80 2.06 -5.56
C ASP A 164 20.85 1.18 -6.39
N LEU A 165 19.57 1.23 -6.05
CA LEU A 165 18.50 0.51 -6.73
C LEU A 165 17.60 1.44 -7.56
N THR A 166 18.15 2.56 -8.05
CA THR A 166 17.39 3.56 -8.82
C THR A 166 16.56 2.92 -9.92
N ASP A 167 15.29 3.30 -10.00
CA ASP A 167 14.30 2.81 -10.98
C ASP A 167 14.00 1.30 -10.88
N MET A 168 14.47 0.62 -9.82
CA MET A 168 14.23 -0.81 -9.59
C MET A 168 13.30 -1.08 -8.41
N VAL A 169 13.23 -0.16 -7.43
CA VAL A 169 12.44 -0.33 -6.21
C VAL A 169 11.54 0.87 -6.00
N PHE A 170 10.28 0.59 -5.76
CA PHE A 170 9.23 1.57 -5.54
C PHE A 170 8.50 1.25 -4.24
N ALA A 171 7.96 2.27 -3.58
CA ALA A 171 7.01 2.10 -2.50
C ALA A 171 5.61 2.45 -3.01
N SER A 172 4.66 1.54 -2.86
CA SER A 172 3.27 1.69 -3.29
C SER A 172 2.34 1.64 -2.08
N ILE A 173 1.29 2.46 -2.10
CA ILE A 173 0.25 2.47 -1.08
C ILE A 173 -0.91 1.57 -1.49
N GLU A 174 -1.30 0.70 -0.56
CA GLU A 174 -2.61 0.06 -0.59
C GLU A 174 -3.53 0.71 0.44
N GLY A 175 -4.80 0.85 0.07
CA GLY A 175 -5.79 1.47 0.94
C GLY A 175 -7.21 1.29 0.43
N THR A 176 -8.12 2.02 1.07
CA THR A 176 -9.51 2.14 0.66
C THR A 176 -9.89 3.59 0.50
N SER A 177 -10.66 3.91 -0.54
CA SER A 177 -11.28 5.22 -0.75
C SER A 177 -12.80 5.11 -0.71
N GLU A 178 -13.47 6.05 -0.06
CA GLU A 178 -14.92 6.17 -0.15
C GLU A 178 -15.33 6.71 -1.52
N ILE A 179 -16.25 6.02 -2.19
CA ILE A 179 -16.87 6.46 -3.44
C ILE A 179 -18.32 6.82 -3.13
N SER A 180 -18.64 8.12 -3.17
CA SER A 180 -19.97 8.63 -2.80
C SER A 180 -20.78 9.07 -4.03
N PHE A 181 -22.10 8.97 -3.91
CA PHE A 181 -23.08 9.29 -4.94
C PHE A 181 -24.18 10.17 -4.34
N SER A 182 -24.39 11.35 -4.89
CA SER A 182 -25.45 12.26 -4.46
C SER A 182 -26.61 12.28 -5.45
N GLY A 183 -27.83 12.36 -4.94
CA GLY A 183 -29.02 12.52 -5.77
C GLY A 183 -29.01 13.81 -6.61
N GLN A 184 -28.16 14.78 -6.26
CA GLN A 184 -27.97 16.00 -7.03
C GLN A 184 -27.40 15.77 -8.44
N ASP A 185 -26.68 14.66 -8.63
CA ASP A 185 -26.00 14.29 -9.87
C ASP A 185 -26.90 13.41 -10.78
N ALA A 186 -28.11 13.09 -10.31
CA ALA A 186 -29.10 12.35 -11.08
C ALA A 186 -29.67 13.18 -12.24
N ALA A 187 -30.06 12.49 -13.32
CA ALA A 187 -30.78 13.09 -14.43
C ALA A 187 -32.10 13.72 -13.96
N PRO A 188 -32.58 14.83 -14.55
CA PRO A 188 -33.85 15.43 -14.15
C PRO A 188 -35.06 14.61 -14.65
N GLY A 189 -36.18 14.70 -13.94
CA GLY A 189 -37.45 14.04 -14.29
C GLY A 189 -37.75 12.85 -13.38
N ASN A 190 -38.82 12.10 -13.70
CA ASN A 190 -39.21 10.87 -13.02
C ASN A 190 -38.97 9.71 -13.97
N HIS A 191 -38.20 8.71 -13.54
CA HIS A 191 -37.77 7.58 -14.36
C HIS A 191 -37.91 6.28 -13.58
N ASP A 192 -37.97 5.14 -14.28
CA ASP A 192 -38.02 3.84 -13.61
C ASP A 192 -36.67 3.52 -12.96
N PHE A 193 -35.57 4.02 -13.54
CA PHE A 193 -34.23 3.91 -13.00
C PHE A 193 -33.41 5.19 -13.21
N TYR A 194 -32.37 5.35 -12.37
CA TYR A 194 -31.29 6.32 -12.55
C TYR A 194 -29.96 5.60 -12.50
N LEU A 195 -29.00 6.07 -13.28
CA LEU A 195 -27.62 5.67 -13.24
C LEU A 195 -26.78 6.91 -12.97
N ILE A 196 -26.13 6.94 -11.81
CA ILE A 196 -25.36 8.09 -11.31
C ILE A 196 -23.88 7.71 -11.36
N ASN A 197 -23.09 8.50 -12.06
CA ASN A 197 -21.64 8.31 -12.10
C ASN A 197 -21.02 8.84 -10.82
N SER A 198 -20.00 8.16 -10.30
CA SER A 198 -19.17 8.75 -9.25
C SER A 198 -18.47 10.00 -9.81
N PRO A 199 -18.40 11.09 -9.02
CA PRO A 199 -17.68 12.29 -9.42
C PRO A 199 -16.16 12.07 -9.54
N ASP A 200 -15.62 11.08 -8.81
CA ASP A 200 -14.18 10.84 -8.68
C ASP A 200 -13.68 9.68 -9.55
N ASP A 201 -14.54 8.68 -9.83
CA ASP A 201 -14.24 7.58 -10.74
C ASP A 201 -15.47 7.26 -11.62
N ALA A 202 -15.51 7.80 -12.84
CA ALA A 202 -16.63 7.59 -13.75
C ALA A 202 -16.84 6.12 -14.18
N SER A 203 -15.88 5.21 -13.91
CA SER A 203 -16.10 3.77 -14.09
C SER A 203 -17.00 3.16 -13.00
N LYS A 204 -17.15 3.83 -11.86
CA LYS A 204 -18.02 3.41 -10.76
C LYS A 204 -19.34 4.16 -10.85
N GLN A 205 -20.44 3.42 -10.85
CA GLN A 205 -21.77 3.96 -11.04
C GLN A 205 -22.75 3.34 -10.03
N LEU A 206 -23.73 4.14 -9.63
CA LEU A 206 -24.85 3.72 -8.79
C LEU A 206 -26.11 3.62 -9.66
N LEU A 207 -26.63 2.40 -9.82
CA LEU A 207 -27.91 2.14 -10.46
C LEU A 207 -29.00 2.11 -9.40
N VAL A 208 -30.02 2.95 -9.54
CA VAL A 208 -31.08 3.15 -8.54
C VAL A 208 -32.43 2.80 -9.13
N ILE A 209 -33.22 1.98 -8.42
CA ILE A 209 -34.60 1.64 -8.78
C ILE A 209 -35.53 1.68 -7.55
N GLY A 210 -36.82 1.91 -7.79
CA GLY A 210 -37.88 1.60 -6.83
C GLY A 210 -38.32 0.14 -7.00
N LEU A 211 -38.26 -0.67 -5.95
CA LEU A 211 -38.65 -2.08 -6.05
C LEU A 211 -40.18 -2.26 -6.02
N ASN A 212 -40.69 -3.41 -6.46
CA ASN A 212 -42.11 -3.81 -6.36
C ASN A 212 -43.10 -2.90 -7.11
N GLY A 213 -42.66 -2.28 -8.20
CA GLY A 213 -43.50 -1.44 -9.05
C GLY A 213 -43.55 0.03 -8.62
N GLY A 214 -42.71 0.43 -7.66
CA GLY A 214 -42.40 1.84 -7.42
C GLY A 214 -41.48 2.41 -8.50
N THR A 215 -41.55 3.71 -8.73
CA THR A 215 -40.62 4.45 -9.59
C THR A 215 -39.53 5.08 -8.75
N ALA A 216 -38.28 5.03 -9.19
CA ALA A 216 -37.23 5.79 -8.51
C ALA A 216 -37.54 7.29 -8.64
N ASN A 217 -37.30 8.05 -7.58
CA ASN A 217 -37.44 9.50 -7.59
C ASN A 217 -36.19 10.11 -6.97
N VAL A 218 -35.20 10.39 -7.82
CA VAL A 218 -33.90 10.91 -7.42
C VAL A 218 -33.77 12.36 -7.87
N SER A 219 -33.35 13.22 -6.95
CA SER A 219 -33.24 14.66 -7.19
C SER A 219 -32.20 15.30 -6.28
N LYS A 220 -32.03 16.63 -6.40
CA LYS A 220 -31.19 17.41 -5.48
C LYS A 220 -31.54 17.29 -4.00
N GLN A 221 -32.77 16.83 -3.69
CA GLN A 221 -33.19 16.60 -2.31
C GLN A 221 -32.81 15.22 -1.78
N GLY A 222 -32.38 14.31 -2.68
CA GLY A 222 -32.02 12.95 -2.33
C GLY A 222 -32.70 11.90 -3.20
N PHE A 223 -32.74 10.69 -2.65
CA PHE A 223 -33.28 9.47 -3.21
C PHE A 223 -34.59 9.11 -2.51
N GLY A 224 -35.61 8.73 -3.29
CA GLY A 224 -36.91 8.28 -2.80
C GLY A 224 -37.59 7.34 -3.80
N VAL A 225 -38.80 6.88 -3.44
CA VAL A 225 -39.63 5.98 -4.26
C VAL A 225 -41.00 6.60 -4.46
N ASP A 226 -41.42 6.77 -5.72
CA ASP A 226 -42.64 7.45 -6.20
C ASP A 226 -42.74 8.94 -5.83
N ASN A 227 -42.46 9.28 -4.59
CA ASN A 227 -42.28 10.60 -4.04
C ASN A 227 -40.79 10.85 -3.69
N GLN A 228 -40.46 12.07 -3.23
CA GLN A 228 -39.08 12.42 -2.82
C GLN A 228 -38.65 11.80 -1.47
N SER A 229 -39.33 10.76 -1.01
CA SER A 229 -39.13 10.07 0.26
C SER A 229 -39.29 8.57 0.07
N ILE A 230 -38.68 7.76 0.93
CA ILE A 230 -38.97 6.35 1.10
C ILE A 230 -40.00 6.25 2.22
N ASN A 231 -41.26 5.99 1.86
CA ASN A 231 -42.38 5.90 2.80
C ASN A 231 -42.50 4.47 3.38
N PRO A 232 -43.31 4.29 4.43
CA PRO A 232 -43.71 2.98 4.95
C PRO A 232 -44.02 1.93 3.88
N GLY A 233 -43.27 0.83 3.88
CA GLY A 233 -43.43 -0.30 2.97
C GLY A 233 -42.84 -0.12 1.57
N GLU A 234 -42.33 1.07 1.23
CA GLU A 234 -41.57 1.29 0.00
C GLU A 234 -40.13 0.78 0.17
N THR A 235 -39.51 0.34 -0.93
CA THR A 235 -38.14 -0.15 -0.94
C THR A 235 -37.37 0.50 -2.06
N LEU A 236 -36.31 1.22 -1.69
CA LEU A 236 -35.32 1.73 -2.63
C LEU A 236 -34.21 0.68 -2.76
N GLN A 237 -33.87 0.31 -3.99
CA GLN A 237 -32.76 -0.60 -4.26
C GLN A 237 -31.69 0.15 -5.05
N VAL A 238 -30.44 -0.06 -4.66
CA VAL A 238 -29.27 0.40 -5.40
C VAL A 238 -28.36 -0.76 -5.71
N ASP A 239 -27.74 -0.71 -6.88
CA ASP A 239 -26.75 -1.66 -7.34
C ASP A 239 -25.48 -0.90 -7.76
N PHE A 240 -24.32 -1.45 -7.43
CA PHE A 240 -23.02 -0.89 -7.76
C PHE A 240 -22.51 -1.52 -9.06
N VAL A 241 -22.39 -0.72 -10.12
CA VAL A 241 -22.13 -1.20 -11.48
C VAL A 241 -21.06 -0.37 -12.20
N THR A 242 -20.61 -0.86 -13.35
CA THR A 242 -19.72 -0.17 -14.30
C THR A 242 -20.25 -0.29 -15.73
N GLY A 243 -19.91 0.69 -16.59
CA GLY A 243 -20.11 0.61 -18.04
C GLY A 243 -21.54 0.90 -18.53
N GLY A 244 -22.39 1.51 -17.71
CA GLY A 244 -23.71 1.95 -18.14
C GLY A 244 -23.68 3.28 -18.89
N ASP A 245 -24.38 3.34 -20.01
CA ASP A 245 -24.37 4.49 -20.94
C ASP A 245 -25.56 5.46 -20.77
N LEU A 246 -26.66 4.99 -20.15
CA LEU A 246 -27.91 5.75 -20.08
C LEU A 246 -28.19 6.16 -18.64
N ASN A 247 -28.11 7.47 -18.36
CA ASN A 247 -28.21 8.01 -17.00
C ASN A 247 -29.60 7.88 -16.34
N ALA A 248 -30.66 7.66 -17.12
CA ALA A 248 -32.01 7.37 -16.62
C ALA A 248 -32.94 6.93 -17.76
N GLY A 249 -34.02 6.22 -17.44
CA GLY A 249 -35.02 5.82 -18.43
C GLY A 249 -36.07 4.85 -17.90
N THR A 250 -36.68 4.07 -18.80
CA THR A 250 -37.63 3.03 -18.44
C THR A 250 -36.90 1.73 -18.08
N ALA A 251 -37.52 0.84 -17.30
CA ALA A 251 -36.88 -0.39 -16.82
C ALA A 251 -36.29 -1.25 -17.96
N SER A 252 -36.96 -1.30 -19.12
CA SER A 252 -36.47 -2.03 -20.31
C SER A 252 -35.17 -1.48 -20.92
N GLN A 253 -34.71 -0.29 -20.52
CA GLN A 253 -33.53 0.37 -21.06
C GLN A 253 -32.32 0.28 -20.12
N ILE A 254 -32.45 -0.38 -18.97
CA ILE A 254 -31.33 -0.62 -18.05
C ILE A 254 -30.25 -1.42 -18.78
N GLN A 255 -29.03 -0.89 -18.80
CA GLN A 255 -27.86 -1.47 -19.44
C GLN A 255 -26.59 -1.01 -18.70
N TYR A 256 -25.66 -1.94 -18.49
CA TYR A 256 -24.36 -1.75 -17.84
C TYR A 256 -23.49 -2.99 -18.13
N ASP A 257 -22.17 -2.88 -18.03
CA ASP A 257 -21.29 -4.00 -18.37
C ASP A 257 -21.25 -5.06 -17.27
N ASN A 258 -20.93 -4.64 -16.04
CA ASN A 258 -20.75 -5.55 -14.90
C ASN A 258 -21.20 -4.91 -13.58
N HIS A 259 -21.62 -5.75 -12.63
CA HIS A 259 -21.60 -5.39 -11.21
C HIS A 259 -20.16 -5.27 -10.69
N ILE A 260 -19.99 -4.53 -9.60
CA ILE A 260 -18.71 -4.41 -8.89
C ILE A 260 -18.66 -5.50 -7.82
N GLU A 261 -17.81 -6.51 -8.03
CA GLU A 261 -17.76 -7.74 -7.23
C GLU A 261 -16.80 -7.69 -6.02
N THR A 262 -16.36 -6.50 -5.62
CA THR A 262 -15.34 -6.31 -4.57
C THR A 262 -15.84 -5.58 -3.33
N ILE A 263 -17.08 -5.10 -3.34
CA ILE A 263 -17.60 -4.21 -2.29
C ILE A 263 -17.97 -5.03 -1.06
N THR A 264 -17.38 -4.70 0.08
CA THR A 264 -17.70 -5.31 1.39
C THR A 264 -18.16 -4.29 2.42
N GLU A 265 -18.06 -3.00 2.10
CA GLU A 265 -18.49 -1.89 2.94
C GLU A 265 -19.24 -0.89 2.10
N ALA A 266 -20.44 -0.51 2.55
CA ALA A 266 -21.27 0.49 1.91
C ALA A 266 -22.17 1.17 2.94
N GLY A 267 -22.75 2.28 2.55
CA GLY A 267 -23.62 3.02 3.44
C GLY A 267 -24.45 4.06 2.73
N PHE A 268 -25.21 4.79 3.53
CA PHE A 268 -26.04 5.89 3.08
C PHE A 268 -26.28 6.88 4.20
N THR A 269 -26.61 8.12 3.81
CA THR A 269 -26.91 9.20 4.75
C THR A 269 -28.38 9.58 4.69
N ILE A 270 -29.08 9.42 5.81
CA ILE A 270 -30.43 9.98 6.04
C ILE A 270 -30.26 11.44 6.40
N ASN A 271 -30.83 12.36 5.63
CA ASN A 271 -30.75 13.79 5.94
C ASN A 271 -32.06 14.38 6.46
N GLN A 272 -33.19 13.77 6.08
CA GLN A 272 -34.51 14.26 6.46
C GLN A 272 -35.47 13.10 6.75
N ILE A 273 -36.38 13.35 7.69
CA ILE A 273 -37.53 12.49 7.99
C ILE A 273 -38.79 13.24 7.57
N THR A 274 -39.75 12.55 6.96
CA THR A 274 -40.99 13.12 6.43
C THR A 274 -42.21 12.50 7.14
N PRO A 275 -43.10 13.28 7.77
CA PRO A 275 -43.06 14.73 7.94
C PRO A 275 -41.94 15.19 8.90
N SER A 276 -41.29 16.31 8.58
CA SER A 276 -40.11 16.80 9.31
C SER A 276 -40.46 17.47 10.64
N THR A 277 -40.46 16.68 11.71
CA THR A 277 -40.53 17.17 13.10
C THR A 277 -39.40 16.55 13.92
N PHE A 278 -38.70 17.36 14.71
CA PHE A 278 -37.46 17.00 15.44
C PHE A 278 -37.59 15.86 16.46
N ASP A 279 -38.81 15.47 16.80
CA ASP A 279 -39.16 14.39 17.73
C ASP A 279 -39.55 13.08 17.01
N LYS A 280 -39.46 13.06 15.68
CA LYS A 280 -39.72 11.87 14.87
C LYS A 280 -38.42 11.18 14.50
N ARG A 281 -38.46 9.87 14.65
CA ARG A 281 -37.41 8.94 14.26
C ARG A 281 -37.96 7.99 13.22
N VAL A 282 -37.07 7.40 12.44
CA VAL A 282 -37.43 6.46 11.39
C VAL A 282 -36.90 5.05 11.67
N ASP A 283 -37.68 4.07 11.26
CA ASP A 283 -37.38 2.66 11.30
C ASP A 283 -37.14 2.15 9.87
N ILE A 284 -36.05 1.42 9.67
CA ILE A 284 -35.66 0.89 8.36
C ILE A 284 -35.28 -0.58 8.45
N THR A 285 -35.41 -1.29 7.33
CA THR A 285 -34.79 -2.60 7.13
C THR A 285 -33.82 -2.54 5.97
N ILE A 286 -32.65 -3.12 6.15
CA ILE A 286 -31.56 -3.17 5.18
C ILE A 286 -31.34 -4.63 4.79
N THR A 287 -31.21 -4.89 3.50
CA THR A 287 -30.77 -6.19 2.97
C THR A 287 -29.68 -5.98 1.94
N THR A 288 -28.69 -6.87 1.96
CA THR A 288 -27.61 -6.92 0.97
C THR A 288 -27.61 -8.22 0.20
N SER A 289 -27.16 -8.16 -1.05
CA SER A 289 -26.97 -9.35 -1.86
C SER A 289 -25.84 -9.20 -2.86
N ASN A 290 -25.40 -10.33 -3.40
CA ASN A 290 -24.51 -10.45 -4.55
C ASN A 290 -25.27 -11.16 -5.67
N ASN A 291 -25.45 -10.49 -6.81
CA ASN A 291 -26.14 -11.04 -7.97
C ASN A 291 -25.25 -12.04 -8.70
N THR A 292 -25.79 -13.19 -9.09
CA THR A 292 -24.99 -14.20 -9.82
C THR A 292 -24.59 -13.76 -11.25
N GLY A 293 -25.15 -12.66 -11.74
CA GLY A 293 -24.89 -12.14 -13.08
C GLY A 293 -25.34 -10.70 -13.28
N ASN A 294 -25.15 -10.20 -14.51
CA ASN A 294 -25.40 -8.81 -14.87
C ASN A 294 -26.76 -8.66 -15.57
N ASP A 295 -27.84 -8.91 -14.82
CA ASP A 295 -29.20 -8.82 -15.37
C ASP A 295 -29.54 -7.40 -15.82
N GLN A 296 -30.03 -7.25 -17.05
CA GLN A 296 -30.34 -5.96 -17.68
C GLN A 296 -31.82 -5.84 -18.03
N GLY A 297 -32.24 -4.64 -18.41
CA GLY A 297 -33.60 -4.34 -18.83
C GLY A 297 -34.63 -4.71 -17.75
N THR A 298 -35.76 -5.29 -18.17
CA THR A 298 -36.82 -5.69 -17.25
C THR A 298 -36.45 -6.85 -16.33
N ASN A 299 -35.40 -7.61 -16.66
CA ASN A 299 -34.94 -8.69 -15.78
C ASN A 299 -34.28 -8.11 -14.52
N PHE A 300 -33.59 -6.98 -14.60
CA PHE A 300 -32.96 -6.34 -13.43
C PHE A 300 -33.98 -6.00 -12.31
N PHE A 301 -35.19 -5.62 -12.72
CA PHE A 301 -36.20 -4.95 -11.88
C PHE A 301 -37.08 -5.91 -11.04
N ASP A 302 -37.01 -7.23 -11.23
CA ASP A 302 -37.97 -8.18 -10.64
C ASP A 302 -37.45 -8.98 -9.42
N GLY A 303 -36.30 -8.61 -8.87
CA GLY A 303 -35.69 -9.34 -7.75
C GLY A 303 -35.12 -10.67 -8.22
N THR A 304 -34.25 -10.61 -9.23
CA THR A 304 -33.46 -11.73 -9.79
C THR A 304 -32.86 -12.62 -8.72
N ALA A 305 -32.41 -13.82 -9.10
CA ALA A 305 -31.78 -14.76 -8.16
C ALA A 305 -30.53 -14.12 -7.53
N THR A 306 -30.75 -13.47 -6.41
CA THR A 306 -29.74 -12.84 -5.60
C THR A 306 -29.24 -13.86 -4.59
N ASN A 307 -27.94 -13.85 -4.34
CA ASN A 307 -27.39 -14.56 -3.19
C ASN A 307 -27.37 -13.55 -2.04
N PRO A 308 -28.23 -13.71 -1.02
CA PRO A 308 -28.20 -12.83 0.13
C PRO A 308 -26.80 -12.83 0.76
N VAL A 309 -26.32 -11.65 1.12
CA VAL A 309 -25.04 -11.46 1.79
C VAL A 309 -25.33 -10.94 3.19
N ASP A 310 -24.69 -11.53 4.19
CA ASP A 310 -24.90 -11.15 5.59
C ASP A 310 -24.20 -9.84 5.93
N ILE A 311 -24.95 -8.93 6.55
CA ILE A 311 -24.41 -7.75 7.25
C ILE A 311 -23.84 -8.22 8.59
N VAL A 312 -22.55 -8.00 8.82
CA VAL A 312 -21.84 -8.43 10.04
C VAL A 312 -21.66 -7.32 11.07
N SER A 313 -21.65 -6.06 10.61
CA SER A 313 -21.57 -4.92 11.49
C SER A 313 -22.20 -3.67 10.92
N ILE A 314 -22.59 -2.77 11.82
CA ILE A 314 -23.11 -1.44 11.51
C ILE A 314 -22.32 -0.40 12.28
N LYS A 315 -21.94 0.67 11.62
CA LYS A 315 -21.41 1.88 12.24
C LYS A 315 -22.38 3.02 11.97
N LEU A 316 -22.69 3.78 13.02
CA LEU A 316 -23.60 4.92 12.95
C LEU A 316 -22.86 6.19 13.29
N THR A 317 -23.01 7.21 12.45
CA THR A 317 -22.50 8.56 12.71
C THR A 317 -23.63 9.59 12.56
N GLY A 318 -23.40 10.83 12.98
CA GLY A 318 -24.43 11.88 13.01
C GLY A 318 -25.26 11.88 14.30
N GLU A 319 -26.54 12.24 14.22
CA GLU A 319 -27.39 12.43 15.41
C GLU A 319 -27.69 11.13 16.15
N SER A 320 -27.89 10.02 15.43
CA SER A 320 -27.94 8.67 16.00
C SER A 320 -26.55 8.01 16.14
N GLY A 321 -25.48 8.80 16.10
CA GLY A 321 -24.12 8.31 16.15
C GLY A 321 -23.79 7.51 17.42
N LEU A 322 -23.00 6.45 17.25
CA LEU A 322 -22.51 5.61 18.33
C LEU A 322 -21.00 5.44 18.21
N ALA A 323 -20.27 5.58 19.32
CA ALA A 323 -18.80 5.47 19.31
C ALA A 323 -18.30 4.04 19.04
N ALA A 324 -19.12 3.03 19.37
CA ALA A 324 -18.80 1.62 19.15
C ALA A 324 -19.50 1.11 17.89
N THR A 325 -18.83 0.22 17.17
CA THR A 325 -19.43 -0.57 16.09
C THR A 325 -20.45 -1.56 16.66
N ILE A 326 -21.61 -1.65 16.04
CA ILE A 326 -22.69 -2.56 16.40
C ILE A 326 -22.45 -3.90 15.70
N THR A 327 -22.27 -4.96 16.47
CA THR A 327 -21.98 -6.32 15.96
C THR A 327 -22.96 -7.38 16.48
N ALA A 328 -24.05 -6.95 17.12
CA ALA A 328 -25.05 -7.85 17.70
C ALA A 328 -26.43 -7.19 17.76
N ASP A 329 -27.47 -8.00 17.82
CA ASP A 329 -28.83 -7.53 18.08
C ASP A 329 -28.93 -6.93 19.50
N GLY A 330 -29.68 -5.84 19.65
CA GLY A 330 -29.90 -5.22 20.94
C GLY A 330 -30.29 -3.74 20.90
N ASP A 331 -30.46 -3.18 22.09
CA ASP A 331 -30.72 -1.76 22.32
C ASP A 331 -29.40 -1.02 22.53
N TYR A 332 -29.21 0.09 21.80
CA TYR A 332 -28.02 0.93 21.89
C TYR A 332 -28.41 2.36 22.25
N VAL A 333 -27.78 2.90 23.29
CA VAL A 333 -28.05 4.26 23.77
C VAL A 333 -27.14 5.23 23.03
N THR A 334 -27.75 6.13 22.26
CA THR A 334 -27.11 7.26 21.59
C THR A 334 -27.30 8.54 22.42
N ALA A 335 -26.72 9.66 21.98
CA ALA A 335 -26.92 10.95 22.65
C ALA A 335 -28.37 11.46 22.54
N SER A 336 -29.05 11.10 21.46
CA SER A 336 -30.38 11.55 21.08
C SER A 336 -31.51 10.63 21.57
N GLY A 337 -31.20 9.36 21.89
CA GLY A 337 -32.20 8.38 22.31
C GLY A 337 -31.68 6.95 22.31
N THR A 338 -32.59 5.98 22.26
CA THR A 338 -32.23 4.56 22.12
C THR A 338 -32.62 4.10 20.73
N ILE A 339 -31.70 3.44 20.04
CA ILE A 339 -31.98 2.68 18.83
C ILE A 339 -32.07 1.19 19.18
N HIS A 340 -32.82 0.43 18.40
CA HIS A 340 -32.82 -1.02 18.49
C HIS A 340 -32.43 -1.63 17.16
N VAL A 341 -31.42 -2.52 17.19
CA VAL A 341 -30.94 -3.27 16.03
C VAL A 341 -31.34 -4.73 16.19
N SER A 342 -31.90 -5.30 15.13
CA SER A 342 -32.28 -6.71 15.09
C SER A 342 -32.01 -7.31 13.71
N GLY A 343 -31.80 -8.62 13.66
CA GLY A 343 -31.53 -9.33 12.41
C GLY A 343 -30.07 -9.30 11.98
N LEU A 344 -29.12 -8.89 12.83
CA LEU A 344 -27.68 -9.09 12.58
C LEU A 344 -27.26 -10.56 12.71
N THR A 345 -28.10 -11.39 13.33
CA THR A 345 -27.85 -12.83 13.47
C THR A 345 -28.58 -13.63 12.38
N GLY A 346 -27.88 -14.54 11.70
CA GLY A 346 -28.46 -15.44 10.71
C GLY A 346 -27.70 -15.48 9.39
N THR A 347 -28.27 -16.17 8.39
CA THR A 347 -27.78 -16.21 7.01
C THR A 347 -28.84 -15.63 6.07
N GLY A 348 -28.41 -14.81 5.12
CA GLY A 348 -29.26 -13.95 4.30
C GLY A 348 -30.01 -12.92 5.11
N ASN A 349 -29.30 -12.27 6.03
CA ASN A 349 -29.94 -11.47 7.05
C ASN A 349 -30.60 -10.19 6.51
N ALA A 350 -31.68 -9.78 7.19
CA ALA A 350 -32.40 -8.55 6.94
C ALA A 350 -32.34 -7.75 8.24
N VAL A 351 -31.52 -6.70 8.26
CA VAL A 351 -31.22 -5.97 9.48
C VAL A 351 -32.19 -4.82 9.63
N THR A 352 -32.99 -4.85 10.69
CA THR A 352 -33.91 -3.76 11.04
C THR A 352 -33.26 -2.88 12.10
N ILE A 353 -33.19 -1.58 11.81
CA ILE A 353 -32.77 -0.56 12.76
C ILE A 353 -33.96 0.34 13.03
N THR A 354 -34.32 0.48 14.30
CA THR A 354 -35.42 1.34 14.74
C THR A 354 -34.90 2.54 15.50
N GLY A 355 -35.60 3.65 15.37
CA GLY A 355 -35.33 4.87 16.10
C GLY A 355 -34.18 5.71 15.53
N LEU A 356 -33.94 5.70 14.23
CA LEU A 356 -32.91 6.57 13.62
C LEU A 356 -33.39 8.03 13.57
N ASP A 357 -32.52 8.96 13.94
CA ASP A 357 -32.76 10.41 13.78
C ASP A 357 -32.45 10.84 12.34
N ASN A 358 -32.88 12.05 11.99
CA ASN A 358 -32.39 12.73 10.79
C ASN A 358 -30.89 13.03 10.92
N ILE A 359 -30.21 13.23 9.79
CA ILE A 359 -28.76 13.48 9.76
C ILE A 359 -28.01 12.32 10.44
N THR A 360 -28.26 11.11 9.95
CA THR A 360 -27.60 9.88 10.39
C THR A 360 -27.02 9.17 9.19
N THR A 361 -25.74 8.85 9.26
CA THR A 361 -25.09 7.97 8.29
C THR A 361 -25.05 6.56 8.84
N VAL A 362 -25.45 5.59 8.02
CA VAL A 362 -25.49 4.17 8.32
C VAL A 362 -24.49 3.47 7.41
N ASP A 363 -23.37 3.05 7.99
CA ASP A 363 -22.35 2.27 7.29
C ASP A 363 -22.50 0.80 7.70
N ILE A 364 -22.50 -0.09 6.72
CA ILE A 364 -22.58 -1.53 6.91
C ILE A 364 -21.31 -2.21 6.41
N THR A 365 -20.93 -3.29 7.08
CA THR A 365 -19.89 -4.23 6.59
C THR A 365 -20.55 -5.58 6.36
N THR A 366 -20.21 -6.24 5.26
CA THR A 366 -20.74 -7.56 4.90
C THR A 366 -19.71 -8.68 5.06
N ALA A 367 -20.20 -9.92 5.22
CA ALA A 367 -19.36 -11.12 5.40
C ALA A 367 -18.59 -11.53 4.13
N SER A 368 -19.08 -11.11 2.97
CA SER A 368 -18.52 -11.37 1.65
C SER A 368 -18.84 -10.20 0.71
N PRO A 369 -18.24 -10.14 -0.50
CA PRO A 369 -18.59 -9.11 -1.45
C PRO A 369 -20.09 -9.09 -1.78
N MET A 370 -20.64 -7.90 -1.92
CA MET A 370 -22.03 -7.61 -2.29
C MET A 370 -22.05 -6.55 -3.40
N ASP A 371 -23.10 -6.53 -4.20
CA ASP A 371 -23.25 -5.59 -5.31
C ASP A 371 -24.59 -4.83 -5.26
N ARG A 372 -25.48 -5.21 -4.33
CA ARG A 372 -26.82 -4.67 -4.20
C ARG A 372 -27.16 -4.40 -2.74
N LEU A 373 -27.72 -3.21 -2.51
CA LEU A 373 -28.22 -2.73 -1.23
C LEU A 373 -29.68 -2.29 -1.38
N ALA A 374 -30.56 -2.78 -0.51
CA ALA A 374 -31.96 -2.36 -0.48
C ALA A 374 -32.36 -1.84 0.90
N ILE A 375 -33.09 -0.72 0.90
CA ILE A 375 -33.57 -0.03 2.09
C ILE A 375 -35.09 0.06 2.03
N THR A 376 -35.74 -0.51 3.03
CA THR A 376 -37.19 -0.51 3.18
C THR A 376 -37.60 0.35 4.37
N GLY A 377 -38.57 1.26 4.17
CA GLY A 377 -39.19 1.99 5.27
C GLY A 377 -40.12 1.08 6.08
N VAL A 378 -39.97 1.05 7.41
CA VAL A 378 -40.69 0.11 8.30
C VAL A 378 -41.82 0.80 9.08
N ASP A 379 -41.73 2.11 9.28
CA ASP A 379 -42.68 2.86 10.08
C ASP A 379 -44.13 2.76 9.61
N ALA A 380 -45.04 3.27 10.44
CA ALA A 380 -46.44 3.38 10.05
C ALA A 380 -46.76 4.70 9.32
N ASN A 381 -46.06 5.80 9.62
CA ASN A 381 -46.40 7.13 9.11
C ASN A 381 -45.20 7.99 8.69
N GLU A 382 -44.01 7.63 9.13
CA GLU A 382 -42.77 8.37 8.91
C GLU A 382 -42.01 7.77 7.72
N GLY A 383 -41.59 8.63 6.78
CA GLY A 383 -40.68 8.28 5.70
C GLY A 383 -39.31 8.90 5.91
N LEU A 384 -38.33 8.47 5.12
CA LEU A 384 -36.97 9.01 5.14
C LEU A 384 -36.53 9.50 3.76
N ASP A 385 -35.66 10.50 3.76
CA ASP A 385 -35.02 11.01 2.56
C ASP A 385 -33.51 10.73 2.71
N ILE A 386 -32.98 9.86 1.85
CA ILE A 386 -31.55 9.57 1.75
C ILE A 386 -30.94 10.61 0.83
N THR A 387 -29.84 11.26 1.20
CA THR A 387 -29.18 12.24 0.31
C THR A 387 -28.00 11.69 -0.45
N GLU A 388 -27.44 10.59 0.05
CA GLU A 388 -26.13 10.11 -0.36
C GLU A 388 -26.04 8.60 -0.12
N PHE A 389 -25.40 7.90 -1.06
CA PHE A 389 -24.99 6.51 -0.96
C PHE A 389 -23.49 6.43 -1.23
N HIS A 390 -22.78 5.56 -0.53
CA HIS A 390 -21.36 5.34 -0.75
C HIS A 390 -20.97 3.88 -0.60
N PHE A 391 -19.78 3.55 -1.10
CA PHE A 391 -19.08 2.31 -0.77
C PHE A 391 -17.57 2.53 -0.65
N SER A 392 -16.89 1.67 0.11
CA SER A 392 -15.43 1.65 0.18
C SER A 392 -14.88 0.86 -1.00
N ALA A 393 -14.02 1.48 -1.82
CA ALA A 393 -13.28 0.81 -2.88
C ALA A 393 -11.85 0.54 -2.43
N THR A 394 -11.36 -0.70 -2.61
CA THR A 394 -9.94 -1.01 -2.39
C THR A 394 -9.11 -0.50 -3.56
N THR A 395 -7.98 0.14 -3.26
CA THR A 395 -6.97 0.60 -4.22
C THR A 395 -5.63 0.02 -3.81
N THR A 396 -4.99 -0.75 -4.69
CA THR A 396 -3.72 -1.47 -4.41
C THR A 396 -2.48 -0.67 -4.81
N ASN A 397 -2.68 0.49 -5.45
CA ASN A 397 -1.63 1.35 -5.98
C ASN A 397 -2.14 2.79 -6.07
N ALA A 398 -2.65 3.30 -4.94
CA ALA A 398 -3.24 4.65 -4.90
C ALA A 398 -2.21 5.74 -5.19
N HIS A 399 -0.95 5.47 -4.81
CA HIS A 399 0.21 6.26 -5.18
C HIS A 399 1.46 5.40 -5.05
N THR A 400 2.43 5.65 -5.94
CA THR A 400 3.69 4.93 -5.99
C THR A 400 4.82 5.95 -6.16
N GLU A 401 5.88 5.82 -5.36
CA GLU A 401 7.10 6.62 -5.48
C GLU A 401 8.31 5.72 -5.69
N GLU A 402 9.28 6.22 -6.46
CA GLU A 402 10.59 5.59 -6.58
C GLU A 402 11.34 5.77 -5.26
N VAL A 403 11.88 4.67 -4.73
CA VAL A 403 12.63 4.69 -3.46
C VAL A 403 13.97 3.95 -3.57
N GLY A 404 14.25 3.31 -4.70
CA GLY A 404 15.48 2.57 -4.91
C GLY A 404 16.73 3.46 -4.97
N SER A 405 16.60 4.70 -5.43
CA SER A 405 17.65 5.74 -5.34
C SER A 405 18.01 6.15 -3.91
N LEU A 406 17.20 5.72 -2.93
CA LEU A 406 17.41 5.96 -1.50
C LEU A 406 17.96 4.72 -0.78
N ILE A 407 18.14 3.60 -1.48
CA ILE A 407 18.72 2.35 -0.93
C ILE A 407 20.12 2.21 -1.50
N ASN A 408 21.11 2.60 -0.71
CA ASN A 408 22.49 2.79 -1.17
C ASN A 408 23.46 1.80 -0.52
N PHE A 409 24.49 1.45 -1.28
CA PHE A 409 25.66 0.71 -0.82
C PHE A 409 26.89 1.54 -1.18
N ASP A 410 27.61 1.99 -0.17
CA ASP A 410 28.82 2.80 -0.31
C ASP A 410 30.05 1.89 -0.15
N ASP A 411 31.03 2.10 -1.02
CA ASP A 411 32.33 1.41 -1.02
C ASP A 411 33.17 1.76 0.22
N ASP A 412 33.91 0.79 0.77
CA ASP A 412 34.81 1.00 1.90
C ASP A 412 36.16 1.58 1.51
N GLY A 413 36.49 1.48 0.22
CA GLY A 413 37.66 2.08 -0.40
C GLY A 413 39.00 1.55 0.13
N PRO A 414 40.06 1.54 -0.70
CA PRO A 414 41.37 1.11 -0.22
C PRO A 414 41.97 2.14 0.75
N THR A 415 42.36 1.71 1.95
CA THR A 415 43.05 2.57 2.92
C THR A 415 44.53 2.23 3.06
N VAL A 416 45.38 3.26 3.21
CA VAL A 416 46.83 3.09 3.45
C VAL A 416 47.22 3.86 4.69
N THR A 417 47.81 3.17 5.67
CA THR A 417 48.38 3.77 6.87
C THR A 417 49.91 3.62 6.88
N ALA A 418 50.59 4.56 7.53
CA ALA A 418 52.06 4.59 7.65
C ALA A 418 52.48 4.46 9.12
N ASP A 419 51.94 3.46 9.81
CA ASP A 419 52.13 3.21 11.24
C ASP A 419 53.29 2.25 11.55
N GLY A 420 53.88 1.63 10.52
CA GLY A 420 54.97 0.69 10.63
C GLY A 420 56.32 1.32 11.03
N THR A 421 57.25 0.49 11.48
CA THR A 421 58.57 0.96 11.91
C THR A 421 59.55 1.09 10.74
N VAL A 422 60.12 2.28 10.58
CA VAL A 422 61.20 2.51 9.60
C VAL A 422 62.46 1.74 10.02
N SER A 423 62.93 0.84 9.16
CA SER A 423 64.19 0.13 9.36
C SER A 423 65.38 1.05 9.02
N PRO A 424 66.37 1.22 9.91
CA PRO A 424 67.55 2.03 9.59
C PRO A 424 68.40 1.34 8.53
N LEU A 425 68.77 2.07 7.47
CA LEU A 425 69.79 1.65 6.51
C LEU A 425 71.17 2.05 7.05
N ILE A 426 72.03 1.07 7.33
CA ILE A 426 73.42 1.29 7.76
C ILE A 426 74.34 0.79 6.65
N THR A 427 75.15 1.69 6.10
CA THR A 427 76.16 1.43 5.07
C THR A 427 77.56 1.45 5.67
N ASP A 428 78.52 0.79 5.03
CA ASP A 428 79.94 0.84 5.39
C ASP A 428 80.77 1.23 4.16
N ASP A 429 81.43 2.39 4.23
CA ASP A 429 82.23 2.95 3.15
C ASP A 429 83.57 2.20 2.92
N THR A 430 83.82 1.12 3.66
CA THR A 430 85.06 0.33 3.57
C THR A 430 85.12 -0.53 2.30
N ASP A 431 83.99 -1.01 1.78
CA ASP A 431 83.91 -1.88 0.60
C ASP A 431 83.09 -1.22 -0.53
N ILE A 432 83.72 -1.03 -1.71
CA ILE A 432 83.07 -0.42 -2.88
C ILE A 432 83.04 -1.43 -4.04
N PRO A 433 81.85 -1.72 -4.63
CA PRO A 433 80.55 -1.10 -4.36
C PRO A 433 79.83 -1.68 -3.13
N ASP A 434 79.26 -0.79 -2.30
CA ASP A 434 78.32 -1.16 -1.23
C ASP A 434 76.95 -1.48 -1.84
N THR A 435 76.35 -2.59 -1.43
CA THR A 435 75.06 -3.10 -1.91
C THR A 435 74.02 -3.20 -0.79
N ALA A 436 74.26 -2.58 0.37
CA ALA A 436 73.30 -2.54 1.46
C ALA A 436 71.96 -1.94 1.01
N SER A 437 70.88 -2.63 1.35
CA SER A 437 69.51 -2.20 1.06
C SER A 437 68.61 -2.48 2.26
N ALA A 438 67.59 -1.64 2.44
CA ALA A 438 66.55 -1.79 3.44
C ALA A 438 65.19 -1.61 2.76
N SER A 439 64.19 -2.39 3.20
CA SER A 439 62.84 -2.30 2.68
C SER A 439 62.01 -1.29 3.49
N PHE A 440 61.29 -0.42 2.78
CA PHE A 440 60.26 0.46 3.35
C PHE A 440 58.86 -0.16 3.27
N ALA A 441 58.71 -1.33 2.65
CA ALA A 441 57.41 -2.01 2.56
C ALA A 441 56.76 -2.24 3.94
N PRO A 442 57.49 -2.60 5.02
CA PRO A 442 56.89 -2.78 6.34
C PRO A 442 56.44 -1.49 7.05
N VAL A 443 56.67 -0.32 6.45
CA VAL A 443 56.23 0.98 6.99
C VAL A 443 54.76 1.24 6.69
N PHE A 444 54.26 0.65 5.61
CA PHE A 444 52.89 0.84 5.15
C PHE A 444 52.06 -0.41 5.42
N SER A 445 50.86 -0.19 5.95
CA SER A 445 49.81 -1.20 6.03
C SER A 445 48.71 -0.78 5.07
N VAL A 446 48.24 -1.73 4.25
CA VAL A 446 47.18 -1.47 3.27
C VAL A 446 46.01 -2.37 3.56
N ASP A 447 44.85 -1.74 3.65
CA ASP A 447 43.56 -2.39 3.62
C ASP A 447 43.01 -2.31 2.20
N ALA A 448 42.57 -3.46 1.74
CA ALA A 448 42.12 -3.65 0.37
C ALA A 448 40.67 -3.24 0.17
N GLY A 449 39.94 -3.08 1.27
CA GLY A 449 38.49 -3.07 1.24
C GLY A 449 37.90 -4.47 1.09
N ALA A 450 36.58 -4.55 1.15
CA ALA A 450 35.80 -5.77 0.99
C ALA A 450 35.78 -6.26 -0.48
N ASP A 451 35.87 -5.33 -1.43
CA ASP A 451 35.88 -5.63 -2.87
C ASP A 451 37.25 -6.03 -3.44
N GLY A 452 38.32 -5.69 -2.72
CA GLY A 452 39.69 -6.11 -2.96
C GLY A 452 40.45 -5.22 -3.95
N LEU A 453 41.78 -5.28 -3.89
CA LEU A 453 42.64 -4.41 -4.70
C LEU A 453 42.78 -4.89 -6.15
N ASP A 454 42.41 -4.06 -7.14
CA ASP A 454 42.87 -4.22 -8.53
C ASP A 454 44.29 -3.65 -8.73
N GLY A 455 45.21 -4.07 -7.85
CA GLY A 455 46.64 -3.76 -7.88
C GLY A 455 47.03 -2.43 -7.22
N VAL A 456 47.76 -2.50 -6.10
CA VAL A 456 48.38 -1.31 -5.48
C VAL A 456 49.83 -1.16 -5.92
N THR A 457 50.15 0.00 -6.52
CA THR A 457 51.52 0.38 -6.87
C THR A 457 52.05 1.46 -5.93
N TYR A 458 53.01 1.11 -5.08
CA TYR A 458 53.71 2.09 -4.24
C TYR A 458 54.91 2.67 -4.99
N ALA A 459 55.05 4.00 -4.96
CA ALA A 459 56.28 4.67 -5.36
C ALA A 459 56.79 5.52 -4.19
N LEU A 460 58.02 5.23 -3.75
CA LEU A 460 58.76 6.06 -2.81
C LEU A 460 59.78 6.89 -3.59
N ASP A 461 59.65 8.21 -3.57
CA ASP A 461 60.69 9.11 -4.07
C ASP A 461 61.58 9.61 -2.92
N VAL A 462 62.90 9.46 -3.07
CA VAL A 462 63.88 9.90 -2.07
C VAL A 462 64.64 11.10 -2.63
N LYS A 463 64.23 12.30 -2.21
CA LYS A 463 64.93 13.53 -2.60
C LYS A 463 66.18 13.75 -1.75
N SER A 464 67.36 13.54 -2.34
CA SER A 464 68.62 13.92 -1.69
C SER A 464 68.79 15.44 -1.66
N PRO A 465 69.33 16.03 -0.58
CA PRO A 465 69.66 17.45 -0.55
C PRO A 465 70.72 17.78 -1.63
N GLY A 466 70.40 18.65 -2.59
CA GLY A 466 71.39 19.24 -3.51
C GLY A 466 71.49 18.64 -4.93
N VAL A 467 70.55 17.79 -5.34
CA VAL A 467 70.36 17.43 -6.77
C VAL A 467 69.13 18.16 -7.31
N ASP A 468 69.34 18.98 -8.34
CA ASP A 468 68.28 19.70 -9.06
C ASP A 468 67.56 18.74 -10.01
N SER A 469 66.24 18.91 -10.15
CA SER A 469 65.33 18.02 -10.89
C SER A 469 65.70 17.80 -12.36
#